data_AF-A0A4Q2RRS2-F1
#
_entry.id   AF-A0A4Q2RRS2-F1
#
_cell.length_a   1.000
_cell.length_b   1.000
_cell.length_c   1.000
_cell.angle_alpha   90.00
_cell.angle_beta   90.00
_cell.angle_gamma   90.00
#
_symmetry.space_group_name_H-M   'P 1'
#
loop_
_entity.id
_entity.type
_entity.pdbx_description
1 polymer ?
#
loop_
_entity_poly.entity_id
_entity_poly.type
_entity_poly.pdbx_seq_one_letter_code
_entity_poly.pdbx_strand_id
1 'polypeptide(L)'
;MRRTRPPRLLLAVLASALVLPVLPSATASAAEPRRAVETYATPGSVGIVLTGHGFGHGKGLSQYGALGAAKQGLTWQQIDEFYYPGTTWGRIGGKIRVLITADTGRDVQVAAQRGLEVTSLTKRRTWRVPPIAAKKWRLIRAGSDTSVQYTKGGAWRTWKKVPGEAEFASATGILTLVTPAGRRDYRGSLQSVAARQSTKRETVNKLSMEAYLRGVVPREVPASWAPAAVSAQSVAARTYAAFERSHPSAAHYDLCDTSNCQVYGGVDDEHPAATAAIQATAKQGLFYDGRPAFTQFSASNGGYSAVGSMPYLVAQADPYDSIANPAYSTWTKAIDDTQIEGRWPAIGDLTSIEVTTRNGYGDWGGRVVDIAFIGTTGTARTDGDTVRDHFALNSDWFTFTVTPRQKGQLRE
;
A
#
# COMPACT_ATOMS: atom_id res chain seq x y z
N MET A 1 -57.77 34.51 23.11
CA MET A 1 -57.23 34.50 21.73
C MET A 1 -57.04 33.07 21.27
N ARG A 2 -57.58 32.77 20.08
CA ARG A 2 -57.61 31.47 19.41
C ARG A 2 -56.21 30.93 19.09
N ARG A 3 -56.06 29.60 19.08
CA ARG A 3 -55.75 28.85 17.85
C ARG A 3 -56.12 27.37 18.01
N THR A 4 -57.13 27.00 17.24
CA THR A 4 -57.75 25.68 17.04
C THR A 4 -56.84 24.77 16.20
N ARG A 5 -56.74 23.49 16.55
CA ARG A 5 -56.16 22.42 15.72
C ARG A 5 -57.23 21.85 14.77
N PRO A 6 -56.92 21.54 13.50
CA PRO A 6 -57.89 20.99 12.56
C PRO A 6 -58.03 19.46 12.70
N PRO A 7 -59.15 18.87 12.23
CA PRO A 7 -59.45 17.45 12.34
C PRO A 7 -58.80 16.62 11.22
N ARG A 8 -58.61 15.32 11.52
CA ARG A 8 -58.17 14.28 10.59
C ARG A 8 -59.29 13.99 9.57
N LEU A 9 -59.01 14.14 8.28
CA LEU A 9 -59.82 13.56 7.21
C LEU A 9 -59.31 12.14 6.88
N LEU A 10 -60.20 11.15 6.97
CA LEU A 10 -60.12 9.91 6.21
C LEU A 10 -60.45 10.25 4.74
N LEU A 11 -59.60 9.81 3.81
CA LEU A 11 -60.00 9.67 2.40
C LEU A 11 -59.83 8.21 1.97
N ALA A 12 -60.92 7.69 1.40
CA ALA A 12 -61.10 6.35 0.90
C ALA A 12 -60.19 6.05 -0.29
N VAL A 13 -59.67 4.83 -0.33
CA VAL A 13 -58.92 4.27 -1.46
C VAL A 13 -59.90 3.91 -2.58
N LEU A 14 -59.87 4.67 -3.67
CA LEU A 14 -60.44 4.28 -4.96
C LEU A 14 -59.36 3.56 -5.76
N ALA A 15 -59.56 2.26 -6.00
CA ALA A 15 -58.70 1.46 -6.86
C ALA A 15 -58.98 1.79 -8.33
N SER A 16 -58.12 2.60 -8.95
CA SER A 16 -58.09 2.79 -10.40
C SER A 16 -57.00 1.90 -10.99
N ALA A 17 -57.39 0.91 -11.78
CA ALA A 17 -56.48 0.07 -12.55
C ALA A 17 -55.79 0.93 -13.63
N LEU A 18 -54.52 1.29 -13.40
CA LEU A 18 -53.67 1.90 -14.42
C LEU A 18 -52.99 0.80 -15.23
N VAL A 19 -53.38 0.67 -16.49
CA VAL A 19 -52.67 -0.11 -17.50
C VAL A 19 -51.32 0.58 -17.76
N LEU A 20 -50.23 -0.04 -17.31
CA LEU A 20 -48.87 0.42 -17.60
C LEU A 20 -48.52 0.07 -19.07
N PRO A 21 -48.05 1.04 -19.88
CA PRO A 21 -47.51 0.72 -21.20
C PRO A 21 -46.23 -0.08 -21.04
N VAL A 22 -46.17 -1.26 -21.65
CA VAL A 22 -44.96 -2.07 -21.76
C VAL A 22 -43.98 -1.32 -22.66
N LEU A 23 -42.98 -0.69 -22.06
CA LEU A 23 -41.83 -0.19 -22.80
C LEU A 23 -41.05 -1.39 -23.34
N PRO A 24 -40.68 -1.43 -24.63
CA PRO A 24 -39.83 -2.49 -25.15
C PRO A 24 -38.50 -2.45 -24.39
N SER A 25 -38.16 -3.58 -23.79
CA SER A 25 -36.86 -3.82 -23.16
C SER A 25 -35.76 -3.37 -24.13
N ALA A 26 -34.97 -2.37 -23.73
CA ALA A 26 -33.74 -2.05 -24.44
C ALA A 26 -32.91 -3.33 -24.49
N THR A 27 -32.77 -3.91 -25.68
CA THR A 27 -31.80 -4.97 -25.92
C THR A 27 -30.45 -4.37 -25.53
N ALA A 28 -29.77 -5.00 -24.57
CA ALA A 28 -28.38 -4.69 -24.30
C ALA A 28 -27.66 -4.87 -25.64
N SER A 29 -27.23 -3.75 -26.24
CA SER A 29 -26.33 -3.81 -27.39
C SER A 29 -25.11 -4.59 -26.90
N ALA A 30 -24.87 -5.76 -27.48
CA ALA A 30 -23.60 -6.43 -27.33
C ALA A 30 -22.53 -5.39 -27.67
N ALA A 31 -21.67 -5.07 -26.70
CA ALA A 31 -20.55 -4.18 -26.95
C ALA A 31 -19.81 -4.71 -28.18
N GLU A 32 -19.50 -3.84 -29.15
CA GLU A 32 -18.71 -4.23 -30.31
C GLU A 32 -17.45 -4.98 -29.85
N PRO A 33 -17.02 -6.04 -30.54
CA PRO A 33 -15.81 -6.76 -30.17
C PRO A 33 -14.65 -5.77 -30.16
N ARG A 34 -14.04 -5.53 -28.98
CA ARG A 34 -12.84 -4.70 -28.88
C ARG A 34 -11.78 -5.30 -29.79
N ARG A 35 -11.44 -4.60 -30.87
CA ARG A 35 -10.40 -5.02 -31.80
C ARG A 35 -9.06 -5.02 -31.07
N ALA A 36 -8.32 -6.12 -31.17
CA ALA A 36 -6.98 -6.21 -30.62
C ALA A 36 -6.07 -5.14 -31.24
N VAL A 37 -5.25 -4.48 -30.41
CA VAL A 37 -4.16 -3.61 -30.88
C VAL A 37 -2.93 -4.43 -31.26
N GLU A 38 -2.74 -5.59 -30.62
CA GLU A 38 -1.70 -6.56 -30.93
C GLU A 38 -2.24 -7.98 -30.77
N THR A 39 -1.86 -8.87 -31.68
CA THR A 39 -2.25 -10.29 -31.67
C THR A 39 -1.01 -11.16 -31.83
N TYR A 40 -0.86 -12.13 -30.94
CA TYR A 40 0.22 -13.11 -30.97
C TYR A 40 -0.37 -14.51 -31.12
N ALA A 41 -0.16 -15.12 -32.28
CA ALA A 41 -0.60 -16.48 -32.52
C ALA A 41 0.25 -17.47 -31.72
N THR A 42 -0.40 -18.42 -31.04
CA THR A 42 0.25 -19.48 -30.26
C THR A 42 -0.16 -20.86 -30.80
N PRO A 43 0.28 -21.25 -32.01
CA PRO A 43 -0.15 -22.52 -32.61
C PRO A 43 0.53 -23.71 -31.93
N GLY A 44 -0.25 -24.53 -31.23
CA GLY A 44 0.26 -25.70 -30.52
C GLY A 44 1.16 -25.31 -29.35
N SER A 45 2.14 -26.16 -29.02
CA SER A 45 3.01 -25.87 -27.86
C SER A 45 4.04 -24.81 -28.19
N VAL A 46 4.04 -23.72 -27.42
CA VAL A 46 4.90 -22.56 -27.65
C VAL A 46 5.65 -22.14 -26.39
N GLY A 47 6.85 -21.62 -26.57
CA GLY A 47 7.54 -20.82 -25.55
C GLY A 47 7.15 -19.36 -25.70
N ILE A 48 6.85 -18.69 -24.58
CA ILE A 48 6.43 -17.29 -24.55
C ILE A 48 7.45 -16.49 -23.74
N VAL A 49 8.05 -15.48 -24.34
CA VAL A 49 8.95 -14.55 -23.65
C VAL A 49 8.26 -13.19 -23.54
N LEU A 50 8.07 -12.72 -22.32
CA LEU A 50 7.65 -11.37 -22.03
C LEU A 50 8.87 -10.48 -21.92
N THR A 51 8.90 -9.40 -22.68
CA THR A 51 9.88 -8.31 -22.51
C THR A 51 9.15 -7.12 -21.92
N GLY A 52 9.70 -6.49 -20.90
CA GLY A 52 9.04 -5.37 -20.24
C GLY A 52 9.97 -4.31 -19.67
N HIS A 53 9.35 -3.23 -19.20
CA HIS A 53 10.01 -2.05 -18.64
C HIS A 53 9.51 -1.75 -17.22
N GLY A 54 10.39 -1.20 -16.39
CA GLY A 54 10.05 -0.74 -15.05
C GLY A 54 9.79 -1.84 -14.02
N PHE A 55 9.54 -1.42 -12.79
CA PHE A 55 9.20 -2.28 -11.67
C PHE A 55 8.22 -1.55 -10.73
N GLY A 56 7.01 -2.09 -10.64
CA GLY A 56 5.87 -1.55 -9.89
C GLY A 56 4.87 -0.87 -10.81
N HIS A 57 3.99 -0.07 -10.21
CA HIS A 57 2.86 0.55 -10.92
C HIS A 57 3.25 1.79 -11.75
N GLY A 58 4.47 2.32 -11.59
CA GLY A 58 5.00 3.43 -12.39
C GLY A 58 4.32 4.79 -12.19
N LYS A 59 3.53 4.99 -11.13
CA LYS A 59 2.77 6.23 -10.87
C LYS A 59 3.55 7.09 -9.87
N GLY A 60 3.69 8.38 -10.14
CA GLY A 60 4.45 9.29 -9.27
C GLY A 60 5.96 9.00 -9.28
N LEU A 61 6.61 9.05 -8.12
CA LEU A 61 8.08 9.00 -8.04
C LEU A 61 8.64 7.63 -8.43
N SER A 62 9.55 7.63 -9.41
CA SER A 62 10.44 6.49 -9.68
C SER A 62 11.62 6.56 -8.72
N GLN A 63 11.83 5.51 -7.92
CA GLN A 63 12.97 5.46 -6.98
C GLN A 63 14.30 5.47 -7.73
N TYR A 64 14.42 4.65 -8.77
CA TYR A 64 15.60 4.64 -9.63
C TYR A 64 15.76 5.93 -10.44
N GLY A 65 14.66 6.54 -10.88
CA GLY A 65 14.70 7.83 -11.55
C GLY A 65 15.10 8.97 -10.62
N ALA A 66 14.66 8.98 -9.36
CA ALA A 66 15.16 9.89 -8.34
C ALA A 66 16.67 9.73 -8.11
N LEU A 67 17.19 8.49 -8.10
CA LEU A 67 18.63 8.24 -8.07
C LEU A 67 19.35 8.77 -9.31
N GLY A 68 18.79 8.53 -10.51
CA GLY A 68 19.32 9.04 -11.77
C GLY A 68 19.39 10.57 -11.80
N ALA A 69 18.31 11.23 -11.38
CA ALA A 69 18.19 12.68 -11.30
C ALA A 69 19.20 13.26 -10.31
N ALA A 70 19.33 12.64 -9.13
CA ALA A 70 20.34 13.03 -8.15
C ALA A 70 21.77 12.88 -8.68
N LYS A 71 22.06 11.84 -9.48
CA LYS A 71 23.37 11.67 -10.15
C LYS A 71 23.63 12.72 -11.23
N GLN A 72 22.56 13.27 -11.82
CA GLN A 72 22.63 14.40 -12.74
C GLN A 72 22.67 15.77 -12.02
N GLY A 73 22.75 15.77 -10.69
CA GLY A 73 22.92 16.98 -9.90
C GLY A 73 21.63 17.71 -9.51
N LEU A 74 20.45 17.11 -9.76
CA LEU A 74 19.19 17.70 -9.32
C LEU A 74 19.08 17.69 -7.79
N THR A 75 18.51 18.75 -7.23
CA THR A 75 18.15 18.81 -5.81
C THR A 75 16.95 17.92 -5.51
N TRP A 76 16.75 17.56 -4.25
CA TRP A 76 15.59 16.76 -3.86
C TRP A 76 14.26 17.48 -4.14
N GLN A 77 14.22 18.82 -4.06
CA GLN A 77 13.04 19.59 -4.44
C GLN A 77 12.72 19.44 -5.94
N GLN A 78 13.73 19.57 -6.80
CA GLN A 78 13.56 19.44 -8.25
C GLN A 78 13.10 18.04 -8.62
N ILE A 79 13.61 17.02 -7.92
CA ILE A 79 13.17 15.64 -8.09
C ILE A 79 11.69 15.49 -7.73
N ASP A 80 11.27 15.96 -6.55
CA ASP A 80 9.87 15.88 -6.12
C ASP A 80 8.93 16.69 -7.03
N GLU A 81 9.33 17.89 -7.45
CA GLU A 81 8.56 18.75 -8.37
C GLU A 81 8.41 18.12 -9.75
N PHE A 82 9.42 17.38 -10.23
CA PHE A 82 9.33 16.62 -11.47
C PHE A 82 8.29 15.49 -11.38
N TYR A 83 8.26 14.74 -10.27
CA TYR A 83 7.37 13.58 -10.12
C TYR A 83 5.95 13.93 -9.66
N TYR A 84 5.75 15.11 -9.07
CA TYR A 84 4.45 15.56 -8.57
C TYR A 84 4.13 17.00 -9.04
N PRO A 85 4.06 17.23 -10.37
CA PRO A 85 3.87 18.56 -10.93
C PRO A 85 2.54 19.18 -10.49
N GLY A 86 2.53 20.49 -10.24
CA GLY A 86 1.32 21.20 -9.80
C GLY A 86 0.94 21.00 -8.32
N THR A 87 1.78 20.28 -7.56
CA THR A 87 1.71 20.33 -6.09
C THR A 87 2.43 21.56 -5.55
N THR A 88 2.19 21.89 -4.28
CA THR A 88 2.80 23.01 -3.56
C THR A 88 3.49 22.53 -2.30
N TRP A 89 4.55 23.23 -1.89
CA TRP A 89 5.27 22.91 -0.67
C TRP A 89 4.51 23.35 0.58
N GLY A 90 4.54 22.50 1.61
CA GLY A 90 3.95 22.80 2.92
C GLY A 90 4.63 22.05 4.05
N ARG A 91 4.13 22.25 5.27
CA ARG A 91 4.70 21.64 6.48
C ARG A 91 3.83 20.48 6.97
N ILE A 92 4.40 19.28 7.00
CA ILE A 92 3.79 18.06 7.52
C ILE A 92 4.47 17.66 8.82
N GLY A 93 3.71 17.60 9.90
CA GLY A 93 4.19 17.12 11.20
C GLY A 93 3.16 16.26 11.91
N GLY A 94 3.24 16.25 13.24
CA GLY A 94 2.32 15.53 14.09
C GLY A 94 2.70 14.05 14.29
N LYS A 95 1.74 13.30 14.83
CA LYS A 95 1.89 11.87 15.10
C LYS A 95 1.24 11.05 13.99
N ILE A 96 1.69 9.82 13.86
CA ILE A 96 1.12 8.79 13.00
C ILE A 96 0.87 7.54 13.85
N ARG A 97 -0.14 6.76 13.47
CA ARG A 97 -0.54 5.51 14.10
C ARG A 97 -0.42 4.38 13.09
N VAL A 98 0.50 3.45 13.33
CA VAL A 98 0.78 2.33 12.44
C VAL A 98 0.24 1.05 13.06
N LEU A 99 -0.65 0.35 12.37
CA LEU A 99 -1.05 -1.01 12.75
C LEU A 99 0.13 -1.96 12.57
N ILE A 100 0.49 -2.70 13.61
CA ILE A 100 1.53 -3.73 13.57
C ILE A 100 0.87 -5.08 13.27
N THR A 101 0.85 -5.48 12.00
CA THR A 101 0.09 -6.66 11.54
C THR A 101 0.69 -7.99 12.02
N ALA A 102 1.98 -8.00 12.34
CA ALA A 102 2.67 -9.18 12.86
C ALA A 102 2.25 -9.57 14.29
N ASP A 103 1.66 -8.65 15.06
CA ASP A 103 1.21 -8.93 16.42
C ASP A 103 -0.24 -9.43 16.44
N THR A 104 -0.37 -10.75 16.33
CA THR A 104 -1.66 -11.45 16.26
C THR A 104 -2.17 -11.94 17.62
N GLY A 105 -1.42 -11.67 18.71
CA GLY A 105 -1.61 -12.25 20.04
C GLY A 105 -2.86 -11.80 20.80
N ARG A 106 -3.58 -10.79 20.31
CA ARG A 106 -4.73 -10.14 20.97
C ARG A 106 -4.39 -9.48 22.34
N ASP A 107 -3.12 -9.43 22.69
CA ASP A 107 -2.52 -8.63 23.74
C ASP A 107 -1.33 -7.85 23.17
N VAL A 108 -0.92 -6.77 23.84
CA VAL A 108 0.32 -6.05 23.49
C VAL A 108 1.37 -6.43 24.51
N GLN A 109 2.40 -7.17 24.13
CA GLN A 109 3.47 -7.57 25.04
C GLN A 109 4.74 -6.76 24.80
N VAL A 110 5.33 -6.22 25.86
CA VAL A 110 6.63 -5.56 25.80
C VAL A 110 7.64 -6.24 26.72
N ALA A 111 8.91 -6.15 26.37
CA ALA A 111 9.97 -6.53 27.28
C ALA A 111 9.94 -5.68 28.56
N ALA A 112 10.37 -6.25 29.68
CA ALA A 112 10.65 -5.43 30.84
C ALA A 112 11.85 -4.50 30.55
N GLN A 113 11.67 -3.22 30.84
CA GLN A 113 12.68 -2.19 30.59
C GLN A 113 12.52 -1.04 31.59
N ARG A 114 13.58 -0.26 31.79
CA ARG A 114 13.60 0.85 32.75
C ARG A 114 12.64 1.96 32.30
N GLY A 115 11.88 2.50 33.26
CA GLY A 115 11.04 3.66 33.01
C GLY A 115 9.82 3.35 32.14
N LEU A 116 9.34 2.10 32.16
CA LEU A 116 8.10 1.73 31.50
C LEU A 116 6.92 2.45 32.19
N GLU A 117 6.00 2.95 31.37
CA GLU A 117 4.80 3.65 31.80
C GLU A 117 3.59 3.06 31.08
N VAL A 118 2.43 3.12 31.75
CA VAL A 118 1.14 2.78 31.15
C VAL A 118 0.23 4.00 31.22
N THR A 119 -0.41 4.33 30.11
CA THR A 119 -1.37 5.44 30.04
C THR A 119 -2.76 4.92 29.65
N SER A 120 -3.79 5.31 30.38
CA SER A 120 -5.20 5.15 29.94
C SER A 120 -5.49 6.13 28.82
N LEU A 121 -5.91 5.64 27.65
CA LEU A 121 -6.28 6.49 26.52
C LEU A 121 -7.61 7.21 26.77
N THR A 122 -8.50 6.60 27.56
CA THR A 122 -9.80 7.17 27.92
C THR A 122 -9.68 8.24 29.02
N LYS A 123 -8.96 7.94 30.11
CA LYS A 123 -8.84 8.85 31.27
C LYS A 123 -7.63 9.76 31.21
N ARG A 124 -6.74 9.58 30.22
CA ARG A 124 -5.49 10.34 30.04
C ARG A 124 -4.60 10.37 31.29
N ARG A 125 -4.66 9.30 32.09
CA ARG A 125 -3.86 9.14 33.31
C ARG A 125 -2.73 8.17 33.04
N THR A 126 -1.54 8.52 33.53
CA THR A 126 -0.32 7.72 33.38
C THR A 126 0.10 7.14 34.74
N TRP A 127 0.60 5.91 34.71
CA TRP A 127 1.19 5.23 35.87
C TRP A 127 2.57 4.72 35.49
N ARG A 128 3.56 5.02 36.34
CA ARG A 128 4.88 4.38 36.24
C ARG A 128 4.75 2.92 36.63
N VAL A 129 5.31 2.04 35.80
CA VAL A 129 5.37 0.61 36.08
C VAL A 129 6.39 0.38 37.20
N PRO A 130 6.05 -0.35 38.27
CA PRO A 130 6.96 -0.58 39.39
C PRO A 130 8.16 -1.45 38.97
N PRO A 131 9.30 -1.34 39.67
CA PRO A 131 10.49 -2.15 39.42
C PRO A 131 10.32 -3.58 39.95
N ILE A 132 9.38 -4.31 39.36
CA ILE A 132 9.14 -5.73 39.65
C ILE A 132 10.09 -6.56 38.80
N ALA A 133 10.69 -7.61 39.39
CA ALA A 133 11.46 -8.61 38.67
C ALA A 133 10.55 -9.42 37.72
N ALA A 134 10.27 -8.83 36.55
CA ALA A 134 9.49 -9.38 35.47
C ALA A 134 10.35 -9.46 34.20
N LYS A 135 10.07 -10.43 33.33
CA LYS A 135 10.72 -10.51 32.00
C LYS A 135 9.91 -9.76 30.94
N LYS A 136 8.58 -9.75 31.08
CA LYS A 136 7.64 -9.16 30.13
C LYS A 136 6.48 -8.50 30.85
N TRP A 137 5.91 -7.50 30.19
CA TRP A 137 4.66 -6.85 30.55
C TRP A 137 3.66 -6.99 29.40
N ARG A 138 2.36 -6.97 29.72
CA ARG A 138 1.33 -6.95 28.69
C ARG A 138 0.12 -6.09 29.02
N LEU A 139 -0.53 -5.61 27.97
CA LEU A 139 -1.88 -5.05 28.00
C LEU A 139 -2.84 -6.06 27.38
N ILE A 140 -3.78 -6.56 28.18
CA ILE A 140 -4.81 -7.51 27.72
C ILE A 140 -6.19 -6.99 28.09
N ARG A 141 -7.19 -7.34 27.28
CA ARG A 141 -8.58 -6.92 27.50
C ARG A 141 -9.12 -7.45 28.83
N ALA A 142 -9.83 -6.60 29.56
CA ALA A 142 -10.59 -6.94 30.76
C ALA A 142 -11.95 -6.21 30.73
N GLY A 143 -12.94 -6.78 30.02
CA GLY A 143 -14.22 -6.12 29.77
C GLY A 143 -14.04 -4.90 28.83
N SER A 144 -14.49 -3.73 29.29
CA SER A 144 -14.22 -2.43 28.67
C SER A 144 -12.84 -1.86 29.01
N ASP A 145 -12.17 -2.44 29.99
CA ASP A 145 -10.91 -1.96 30.54
C ASP A 145 -9.72 -2.79 30.06
N THR A 146 -8.53 -2.37 30.49
CA THR A 146 -7.27 -3.05 30.23
C THR A 146 -6.69 -3.62 31.52
N SER A 147 -6.36 -4.91 31.54
CA SER A 147 -5.53 -5.51 32.59
C SER A 147 -4.07 -5.37 32.19
N VAL A 148 -3.29 -4.72 33.05
CA VAL A 148 -1.83 -4.63 32.95
C VAL A 148 -1.24 -5.77 33.76
N GLN A 149 -0.50 -6.64 33.07
CA GLN A 149 0.04 -7.85 33.67
C GLN A 149 1.55 -7.96 33.44
N TYR A 150 2.21 -8.72 34.29
CA TYR A 150 3.65 -9.00 34.21
C TYR A 150 3.91 -10.49 34.41
N THR A 151 5.08 -10.96 33.96
CA THR A 151 5.49 -12.35 34.16
C THR A 151 6.23 -12.55 35.48
N LYS A 152 5.84 -13.58 36.25
CA LYS A 152 6.56 -14.05 37.46
C LYS A 152 6.54 -15.58 37.49
N GLY A 153 7.71 -16.21 37.47
CA GLY A 153 7.83 -17.68 37.45
C GLY A 153 7.11 -18.34 36.26
N GLY A 154 7.15 -17.71 35.08
CA GLY A 154 6.48 -18.21 33.87
C GLY A 154 4.98 -17.89 33.77
N ALA A 155 4.33 -17.50 34.87
CA ALA A 155 2.90 -17.16 34.89
C ALA A 155 2.65 -15.65 34.77
N TRP A 156 1.51 -15.28 34.19
CA TRP A 156 1.03 -13.89 34.16
C TRP A 156 0.35 -13.50 35.48
N ARG A 157 0.71 -12.35 36.04
CA ARG A 157 0.12 -11.77 37.25
C ARG A 157 -0.40 -10.38 36.95
N THR A 158 -1.59 -10.05 37.45
CA THR A 158 -2.16 -8.71 37.28
C THR A 158 -1.51 -7.75 38.26
N TRP A 159 -0.99 -6.64 37.74
CA TRP A 159 -0.55 -5.51 38.56
C TRP A 159 -1.66 -4.49 38.73
N LYS A 160 -2.35 -4.13 37.64
CA LYS A 160 -3.34 -3.05 37.64
C LYS A 160 -4.42 -3.26 36.60
N LYS A 161 -5.64 -2.81 36.90
CA LYS A 161 -6.68 -2.55 35.89
C LYS A 161 -6.68 -1.06 35.55
N VAL A 162 -6.66 -0.75 34.26
CA VAL A 162 -6.62 0.59 33.68
C VAL A 162 -7.91 0.82 32.92
N PRO A 163 -8.65 1.91 33.19
CA PRO A 163 -9.91 2.20 32.49
C PRO A 163 -9.72 2.34 30.98
N GLY A 164 -10.58 1.69 30.21
CA GLY A 164 -10.56 1.77 28.74
C GLY A 164 -9.34 1.13 28.08
N GLU A 165 -9.01 1.61 26.89
CA GLU A 165 -7.79 1.28 26.15
C GLU A 165 -6.56 1.89 26.82
N ALA A 166 -5.40 1.30 26.57
CA ALA A 166 -4.15 1.73 27.17
C ALA A 166 -2.97 1.62 26.20
N GLU A 167 -1.90 2.32 26.51
CA GLU A 167 -0.63 2.24 25.79
C GLU A 167 0.54 2.06 26.75
N PHE A 168 1.57 1.36 26.30
CA PHE A 168 2.90 1.39 26.89
C PHE A 168 3.71 2.55 26.31
N ALA A 169 4.50 3.20 27.16
CA ALA A 169 5.53 4.15 26.79
C ALA A 169 6.80 3.89 27.62
N SER A 170 7.93 4.42 27.18
CA SER A 170 9.21 4.29 27.88
C SER A 170 9.87 5.64 28.06
N ALA A 171 10.56 5.85 29.18
CA ALA A 171 11.39 7.02 29.39
C ALA A 171 12.49 7.20 28.32
N THR A 172 12.94 6.11 27.69
CA THR A 172 13.90 6.15 26.56
C THR A 172 13.25 6.52 25.23
N GLY A 173 11.92 6.49 25.14
CA GLY A 173 11.17 6.64 23.90
C GLY A 173 11.25 5.43 22.95
N ILE A 174 11.87 4.32 23.36
CA ILE A 174 11.96 3.05 22.61
C ILE A 174 11.35 1.94 23.46
N LEU A 175 10.55 1.07 22.83
CA LEU A 175 9.91 -0.11 23.43
C LEU A 175 10.25 -1.35 22.62
N THR A 176 10.65 -2.44 23.27
CA THR A 176 10.74 -3.74 22.60
C THR A 176 9.40 -4.46 22.64
N LEU A 177 8.70 -4.51 21.51
CA LEU A 177 7.51 -5.35 21.30
C LEU A 177 7.93 -6.82 21.22
N VAL A 178 7.13 -7.69 21.84
CA VAL A 178 7.32 -9.14 21.79
C VAL A 178 6.10 -9.75 21.10
N THR A 179 6.31 -10.31 19.92
CA THR A 179 5.27 -11.02 19.14
C THR A 179 5.56 -12.52 19.12
N PRO A 180 4.65 -13.37 18.60
CA PRO A 180 4.95 -14.78 18.37
C PRO A 180 6.13 -15.01 17.43
N ALA A 181 6.38 -14.09 16.50
CA ALA A 181 7.46 -14.17 15.51
C ALA A 181 8.82 -13.69 16.03
N GLY A 182 8.86 -13.01 17.19
CA GLY A 182 10.11 -12.54 17.77
C GLY A 182 9.98 -11.22 18.52
N ARG A 183 11.08 -10.47 18.54
CA ARG A 183 11.19 -9.19 19.23
C ARG A 183 11.56 -8.10 18.23
N ARG A 184 11.03 -6.90 18.41
CA ARG A 184 11.35 -5.74 17.59
C ARG A 184 11.21 -4.45 18.37
N ASP A 185 12.14 -3.52 18.17
CA ASP A 185 12.12 -2.23 18.85
C ASP A 185 11.33 -1.18 18.07
N TYR A 186 10.53 -0.38 18.78
CA TYR A 186 9.70 0.67 18.22
C TYR A 186 9.87 1.98 18.99
N ARG A 187 9.89 3.11 18.28
CA ARG A 187 9.85 4.44 18.90
C ARG A 187 8.43 4.81 19.34
N GLY A 188 8.31 5.72 20.30
CA GLY A 188 7.03 6.28 20.73
C GLY A 188 6.29 5.39 21.73
N SER A 189 5.01 5.12 21.49
CA SER A 189 4.16 4.27 22.32
C SER A 189 3.57 3.10 21.55
N LEU A 190 3.24 2.03 22.27
CA LEU A 190 2.54 0.86 21.73
C LEU A 190 1.16 0.78 22.37
N GLN A 191 0.13 1.00 21.56
CA GLN A 191 -1.26 1.07 21.98
C GLN A 191 -1.92 -0.30 21.83
N SER A 192 -2.74 -0.66 22.82
CA SER A 192 -3.61 -1.82 22.81
C SER A 192 -5.04 -1.35 22.61
N VAL A 193 -5.49 -1.34 21.35
CA VAL A 193 -6.77 -0.77 20.93
C VAL A 193 -7.73 -1.85 20.44
N ALA A 194 -9.04 -1.62 20.58
CA ALA A 194 -10.04 -2.56 20.11
C ALA A 194 -10.14 -2.52 18.58
N ALA A 195 -10.06 -3.69 17.95
CA ALA A 195 -10.45 -3.80 16.54
C ALA A 195 -11.96 -3.54 16.41
N ARG A 196 -12.38 -2.87 15.34
CA ARG A 196 -13.77 -2.45 15.13
C ARG A 196 -14.70 -3.66 15.25
N GLN A 197 -15.74 -3.55 16.10
CA GLN A 197 -16.73 -4.62 16.37
C GLN A 197 -16.12 -5.96 16.83
N SER A 198 -14.92 -5.96 17.41
CA SER A 198 -14.25 -7.17 17.86
C SER A 198 -13.97 -7.20 19.36
N THR A 199 -13.90 -8.41 19.90
CA THR A 199 -13.30 -8.64 21.22
C THR A 199 -11.77 -8.64 21.17
N LYS A 200 -11.18 -8.73 19.96
CA LYS A 200 -9.73 -8.73 19.73
C LYS A 200 -9.14 -7.33 19.96
N ARG A 201 -7.89 -7.31 20.44
CA ARG A 201 -7.08 -6.09 20.48
C ARG A 201 -6.01 -6.13 19.41
N GLU A 202 -5.72 -4.96 18.87
CA GLU A 202 -4.68 -4.72 17.90
C GLU A 202 -3.56 -3.88 18.53
N THR A 203 -2.36 -4.12 18.02
CA THR A 203 -1.17 -3.37 18.39
C THR A 203 -0.98 -2.24 17.41
N VAL A 204 -1.07 -1.01 17.91
CA VAL A 204 -0.86 0.20 17.12
C VAL A 204 0.34 0.95 17.66
N ASN A 205 1.38 1.13 16.85
CA ASN A 205 2.52 1.96 17.20
C ASN A 205 2.22 3.43 16.90
N LYS A 206 2.33 4.29 17.92
CA LYS A 206 2.08 5.72 17.82
C LYS A 206 3.36 6.51 18.08
N LEU A 207 3.77 7.29 17.08
CA LEU A 207 5.04 8.00 17.08
C LEU A 207 4.97 9.28 16.26
N SER A 208 6.00 10.14 16.35
CA SER A 208 6.10 11.32 15.50
C SER A 208 6.40 10.94 14.05
N MET A 209 5.91 11.74 13.10
CA MET A 209 6.17 11.54 11.67
C MET A 209 7.65 11.31 11.34
N GLU A 210 8.56 12.14 11.87
CA GLU A 210 10.01 11.99 11.62
C GLU A 210 10.61 10.69 12.18
N ALA A 211 10.05 10.16 13.27
CA ALA A 211 10.49 8.88 13.84
C ALA A 211 9.97 7.70 13.03
N TYR A 212 8.75 7.81 12.50
CA TYR A 212 8.16 6.84 11.60
C TYR A 212 8.98 6.69 10.31
N LEU A 213 9.37 7.81 9.70
CA LEU A 213 10.16 7.79 8.46
C LEU A 213 11.49 7.07 8.60
N ARG A 214 12.11 7.06 9.78
CA ARG A 214 13.38 6.35 10.00
C ARG A 214 13.23 4.83 9.84
N GLY A 215 12.05 4.29 10.14
CA GLY A 215 11.75 2.87 9.94
C GLY A 215 11.14 2.55 8.57
N VAL A 216 10.85 3.55 7.74
CA VAL A 216 10.26 3.38 6.39
C VAL A 216 11.27 3.62 5.30
N VAL A 217 11.93 4.79 5.30
CA VAL A 217 12.79 5.21 4.18
C VAL A 217 13.89 4.18 3.85
N PRO A 218 14.58 3.55 4.82
CA PRO A 218 15.58 2.51 4.53
C PRO A 218 14.99 1.21 3.95
N ARG A 219 13.69 0.96 4.12
CA ARG A 219 12.98 -0.17 3.51
C ARG A 219 12.49 0.15 2.10
N GLU A 220 12.33 1.44 1.76
CA GLU A 220 11.90 1.88 0.43
C GLU A 220 13.08 2.05 -0.53
N VAL A 221 14.16 2.70 -0.08
CA VAL A 221 15.35 2.94 -0.91
C VAL A 221 16.63 2.66 -0.12
N PRO A 222 17.71 2.14 -0.76
CA PRO A 222 18.99 1.96 -0.10
C PRO A 222 19.52 3.27 0.46
N ALA A 223 19.84 3.28 1.76
CA ALA A 223 20.35 4.48 2.42
C ALA A 223 21.74 4.94 1.91
N SER A 224 22.44 4.10 1.14
CA SER A 224 23.71 4.42 0.45
C SER A 224 23.52 5.19 -0.86
N TRP A 225 22.29 5.33 -1.35
CA TRP A 225 22.01 6.13 -2.54
C TRP A 225 22.31 7.62 -2.32
N ALA A 226 22.38 8.36 -3.43
CA ALA A 226 22.66 9.79 -3.41
C ALA A 226 21.74 10.51 -2.41
N PRO A 227 22.26 11.38 -1.52
CA PRO A 227 21.46 12.00 -0.47
C PRO A 227 20.22 12.75 -0.98
N ALA A 228 20.27 13.35 -2.17
CA ALA A 228 19.12 14.01 -2.80
C ALA A 228 18.00 13.01 -3.14
N ALA A 229 18.32 11.81 -3.63
CA ALA A 229 17.33 10.78 -3.91
C ALA A 229 16.66 10.27 -2.63
N VAL A 230 17.46 10.02 -1.57
CA VAL A 230 16.93 9.59 -0.26
C VAL A 230 16.09 10.71 0.39
N SER A 231 16.45 11.97 0.16
CA SER A 231 15.69 13.14 0.61
C SER A 231 14.34 13.27 -0.10
N ALA A 232 14.30 13.13 -1.42
CA ALA A 232 13.05 13.13 -2.20
C ALA A 232 12.13 11.97 -1.76
N GLN A 233 12.68 10.75 -1.62
CA GLN A 233 11.93 9.62 -1.07
C GLN A 233 11.38 9.92 0.35
N SER A 234 12.14 10.64 1.19
CA SER A 234 11.68 11.03 2.53
C SER A 234 10.48 11.99 2.48
N VAL A 235 10.46 12.94 1.54
CA VAL A 235 9.33 13.86 1.32
C VAL A 235 8.12 13.11 0.79
N ALA A 236 8.30 12.26 -0.23
CA ALA A 236 7.24 11.43 -0.78
C ALA A 236 6.63 10.50 0.29
N ALA A 237 7.44 9.79 1.08
CA ALA A 237 6.95 8.94 2.16
C ALA A 237 6.24 9.75 3.26
N ARG A 238 6.76 10.93 3.64
CA ARG A 238 6.13 11.82 4.64
C ARG A 238 4.76 12.28 4.18
N THR A 239 4.66 12.64 2.91
CA THR A 239 3.45 13.18 2.31
C THR A 239 2.40 12.08 2.15
N TYR A 240 2.80 10.90 1.69
CA TYR A 240 1.95 9.72 1.60
C TYR A 240 1.35 9.34 2.96
N ALA A 241 2.18 9.23 4.01
CA ALA A 241 1.70 8.91 5.35
C ALA A 241 0.73 9.97 5.91
N ALA A 242 0.90 11.24 5.53
CA ALA A 242 -0.03 12.30 5.90
C ALA A 242 -1.35 12.23 5.11
N PHE A 243 -1.30 11.85 3.83
CA PHE A 243 -2.48 11.57 3.03
C PHE A 243 -3.30 10.42 3.63
N GLU A 244 -2.65 9.29 3.96
CA GLU A 244 -3.29 8.14 4.63
C GLU A 244 -3.90 8.52 5.97
N ARG A 245 -3.20 9.32 6.78
CA ARG A 245 -3.74 9.86 8.04
C ARG A 245 -5.01 10.69 7.86
N SER A 246 -5.18 11.35 6.71
CA SER A 246 -6.40 12.09 6.38
C SER A 246 -7.50 11.23 5.74
N HIS A 247 -7.17 10.00 5.32
CA HIS A 247 -8.08 9.01 4.74
C HIS A 247 -7.95 7.62 5.40
N PRO A 248 -7.99 7.53 6.74
CA PRO A 248 -7.60 6.31 7.42
C PRO A 248 -8.59 5.17 7.16
N SER A 249 -8.07 3.99 6.83
CA SER A 249 -8.87 2.78 6.61
C SER A 249 -9.65 2.34 7.87
N ALA A 250 -9.22 2.75 9.06
CA ALA A 250 -9.91 2.52 10.31
C ALA A 250 -9.79 3.71 11.27
N ALA A 251 -10.70 3.81 12.25
CA ALA A 251 -10.67 4.93 13.19
C ALA A 251 -9.43 4.91 14.12
N HIS A 252 -8.89 3.72 14.40
CA HIS A 252 -7.87 3.50 15.44
C HIS A 252 -6.42 3.47 14.93
N TYR A 253 -6.18 3.37 13.62
CA TYR A 253 -4.85 3.52 13.00
C TYR A 253 -4.93 4.36 11.71
N ASP A 254 -3.79 4.91 11.29
CA ASP A 254 -3.68 5.76 10.10
C ASP A 254 -3.22 4.93 8.89
N LEU A 255 -2.27 4.00 9.09
CA LEU A 255 -1.78 3.06 8.06
C LEU A 255 -1.29 1.74 8.67
N CYS A 256 -0.93 0.77 7.83
CA CYS A 256 -0.42 -0.56 8.17
C CYS A 256 1.10 -0.71 7.90
N ASP A 257 1.76 -1.72 8.47
CA ASP A 257 3.21 -1.95 8.35
C ASP A 257 3.64 -2.83 7.16
N THR A 258 2.74 -3.08 6.21
CA THR A 258 2.97 -3.94 5.03
C THR A 258 3.00 -3.16 3.73
N SER A 259 3.30 -3.83 2.62
CA SER A 259 3.28 -3.26 1.26
C SER A 259 1.90 -2.76 0.82
N ASN A 260 0.82 -3.12 1.51
CA ASN A 260 -0.50 -2.52 1.28
C ASN A 260 -0.54 -1.04 1.69
N CYS A 261 0.41 -0.63 2.53
CA CYS A 261 0.59 0.75 2.98
C CYS A 261 2.06 1.13 2.73
N GLN A 262 2.91 1.10 3.77
CA GLN A 262 4.36 1.25 3.63
C GLN A 262 5.04 0.27 4.59
N VAL A 263 6.09 -0.39 4.12
CA VAL A 263 6.81 -1.35 4.96
C VAL A 263 7.49 -0.60 6.11
N TYR A 264 7.06 -0.90 7.34
CA TYR A 264 7.53 -0.21 8.53
C TYR A 264 8.33 -1.15 9.45
N GLY A 265 9.62 -0.88 9.55
CA GLY A 265 10.60 -1.71 10.24
C GLY A 265 10.83 -1.42 11.73
N GLY A 266 10.31 -0.31 12.25
CA GLY A 266 10.67 0.14 13.61
C GLY A 266 12.11 0.63 13.71
N VAL A 267 12.72 0.49 14.89
CA VAL A 267 14.09 0.97 15.20
C VAL A 267 15.16 0.15 14.50
N ASP A 268 14.92 -1.15 14.34
CA ASP A 268 15.91 -2.11 13.84
C ASP A 268 16.34 -1.83 12.39
N ASP A 269 15.51 -1.09 11.64
CA ASP A 269 15.75 -0.74 10.25
C ASP A 269 16.21 0.72 10.06
N GLU A 270 16.44 1.47 11.13
CA GLU A 270 16.94 2.84 11.02
C GLU A 270 18.38 2.87 10.50
N HIS A 271 18.65 3.75 9.54
CA HIS A 271 19.99 3.98 9.02
C HIS A 271 20.43 5.43 9.24
N PRO A 272 21.70 5.70 9.65
CA PRO A 272 22.18 7.07 9.88
C PRO A 272 22.08 7.98 8.64
N ALA A 273 22.46 7.49 7.46
CA ALA A 273 22.38 8.27 6.22
C ALA A 273 20.93 8.65 5.83
N ALA A 274 19.99 7.70 5.95
CA ALA A 274 18.57 7.99 5.75
C ALA A 274 18.04 8.96 6.83
N THR A 275 18.47 8.81 8.08
CA THR A 275 18.13 9.73 9.17
C THR A 275 18.59 11.16 8.86
N ALA A 276 19.78 11.33 8.29
CA ALA A 276 20.27 12.64 7.86
C ALA A 276 19.42 13.24 6.73
N ALA A 277 19.02 12.44 5.73
CA ALA A 277 18.12 12.88 4.66
C ALA A 277 16.71 13.27 5.18
N ILE A 278 16.17 12.50 6.12
CA ILE A 278 14.89 12.80 6.80
C ILE A 278 15.00 14.13 7.56
N GLN A 279 16.13 14.35 8.26
CA GLN A 279 16.39 15.61 8.96
C GLN A 279 16.56 16.80 8.01
N ALA A 280 17.26 16.63 6.89
CA ALA A 280 17.44 17.67 5.88
C ALA A 280 16.11 18.12 5.24
N THR A 281 15.14 17.22 5.19
CA THR A 281 13.78 17.47 4.67
C THR A 281 12.75 17.63 5.79
N ALA A 282 13.17 17.91 7.02
CA ALA A 282 12.29 17.87 8.18
C ALA A 282 11.03 18.70 7.97
N LYS A 283 9.87 18.03 8.14
CA LYS A 283 8.53 18.57 7.94
C LYS A 283 8.20 19.04 6.53
N GLN A 284 9.07 18.93 5.53
CA GLN A 284 8.73 19.28 4.15
C GLN A 284 7.83 18.22 3.54
N GLY A 285 6.75 18.65 2.90
CA GLY A 285 5.78 17.79 2.25
C GLY A 285 5.04 18.52 1.13
N LEU A 286 4.37 17.75 0.29
CA LEU A 286 3.66 18.24 -0.89
C LEU A 286 2.15 18.32 -0.65
N PHE A 287 1.51 19.35 -1.16
CA PHE A 287 0.09 19.60 -1.00
C PHE A 287 -0.56 19.86 -2.36
N TYR A 288 -1.77 19.33 -2.53
CA TYR A 288 -2.64 19.64 -3.65
C TYR A 288 -4.01 20.04 -3.10
N ASP A 289 -4.52 21.19 -3.55
CA ASP A 289 -5.79 21.76 -3.06
C ASP A 289 -5.86 21.86 -1.52
N GLY A 290 -4.78 22.36 -0.91
CA GLY A 290 -4.67 22.55 0.54
C GLY A 290 -4.61 21.28 1.39
N ARG A 291 -4.57 20.08 0.77
CA ARG A 291 -4.45 18.78 1.46
C ARG A 291 -3.13 18.10 1.12
N PRO A 292 -2.58 17.24 2.01
CA PRO A 292 -1.41 16.43 1.67
C PRO A 292 -1.65 15.66 0.36
N ALA A 293 -0.71 15.72 -0.56
CA ALA A 293 -0.82 15.05 -1.84
C ALA A 293 -0.67 13.52 -1.67
N PHE A 294 -1.45 12.74 -2.41
CA PHE A 294 -1.23 11.31 -2.59
C PHE A 294 0.03 11.08 -3.45
N THR A 295 1.19 10.99 -2.81
CA THR A 295 2.51 10.83 -3.43
C THR A 295 2.87 9.36 -3.57
N GLN A 296 2.23 8.68 -4.54
CA GLN A 296 2.58 7.30 -4.90
C GLN A 296 4.00 7.23 -5.46
N PHE A 297 4.69 6.12 -5.22
CA PHE A 297 6.03 5.86 -5.74
C PHE A 297 6.22 4.37 -6.00
N SER A 298 7.11 4.02 -6.92
CA SER A 298 7.47 2.63 -7.24
C SER A 298 8.96 2.52 -7.56
N ALA A 299 9.50 1.29 -7.57
CA ALA A 299 10.92 1.06 -7.82
C ALA A 299 11.40 1.73 -9.12
N SER A 300 10.73 1.46 -10.24
CA SER A 300 11.06 2.07 -11.53
C SER A 300 9.81 2.27 -12.37
N ASN A 301 9.71 3.41 -13.05
CA ASN A 301 8.66 3.65 -14.03
C ASN A 301 9.05 3.16 -15.43
N GLY A 302 10.27 2.68 -15.65
CA GLY A 302 10.74 2.17 -16.94
C GLY A 302 11.01 3.24 -17.98
N GLY A 303 11.17 4.50 -17.56
CA GLY A 303 11.41 5.65 -18.45
C GLY A 303 10.15 6.42 -18.83
N TYR A 304 8.97 6.00 -18.36
CA TYR A 304 7.72 6.74 -18.56
C TYR A 304 6.72 6.46 -17.42
N SER A 305 6.28 7.52 -16.73
CA SER A 305 5.31 7.38 -15.64
C SER A 305 3.90 7.03 -16.15
N ALA A 306 3.12 6.34 -15.32
CA ALA A 306 1.72 6.06 -15.58
C ALA A 306 0.81 7.13 -14.98
N VAL A 307 -0.36 7.33 -15.60
CA VAL A 307 -1.43 8.14 -15.03
C VAL A 307 -1.93 7.51 -13.72
N GLY A 308 -2.02 8.31 -12.67
CA GLY A 308 -2.62 7.94 -11.40
C GLY A 308 -4.05 8.49 -11.23
N SER A 309 -4.62 8.29 -10.05
CA SER A 309 -5.97 8.74 -9.71
C SER A 309 -6.06 10.25 -9.41
N MET A 310 -4.93 10.96 -9.40
CA MET A 310 -4.85 12.37 -9.02
C MET A 310 -4.33 13.22 -10.19
N PRO A 311 -4.77 14.48 -10.35
CA PRO A 311 -4.42 15.30 -11.51
C PRO A 311 -2.92 15.55 -11.73
N TYR A 312 -2.12 15.53 -10.65
CA TYR A 312 -0.67 15.70 -10.69
C TYR A 312 0.09 14.38 -10.90
N LEU A 313 -0.58 13.23 -10.83
CA LEU A 313 0.01 11.94 -11.17
C LEU A 313 -0.18 11.69 -12.66
N VAL A 314 0.59 12.43 -13.46
CA VAL A 314 0.50 12.42 -14.92
C VAL A 314 1.45 11.38 -15.52
N ALA A 315 1.12 10.93 -16.73
CA ALA A 315 2.06 10.20 -17.55
C ALA A 315 3.01 11.17 -18.24
N GLN A 316 4.32 10.98 -18.06
CA GLN A 316 5.36 11.78 -18.69
C GLN A 316 6.63 10.94 -18.88
N ALA A 317 7.46 11.33 -19.84
CA ALA A 317 8.78 10.74 -20.02
C ALA A 317 9.66 11.01 -18.80
N ASP A 318 10.40 10.00 -18.37
CA ASP A 318 11.38 10.08 -17.28
C ASP A 318 12.79 9.85 -17.84
N PRO A 319 13.54 10.93 -18.13
CA PRO A 319 14.89 10.81 -18.68
C PRO A 319 15.92 10.32 -17.65
N TYR A 320 15.52 10.16 -16.39
CA TYR A 320 16.41 9.83 -15.29
C TYR A 320 16.36 8.35 -14.90
N ASP A 321 15.22 7.67 -15.10
CA ASP A 321 15.00 6.29 -14.67
C ASP A 321 16.12 5.34 -15.16
N SER A 322 16.49 5.42 -16.44
CA SER A 322 17.49 4.52 -17.03
C SER A 322 18.94 4.79 -16.61
N ILE A 323 19.25 5.97 -16.03
CA ILE A 323 20.63 6.39 -15.72
C ILE A 323 21.31 5.48 -14.68
N ALA A 324 20.52 4.97 -13.73
CA ALA A 324 21.02 4.16 -12.62
C ALA A 324 20.23 2.86 -12.41
N ASN A 325 19.54 2.38 -13.46
CA ASN A 325 18.60 1.27 -13.40
C ASN A 325 18.94 0.14 -14.40
N PRO A 326 20.07 -0.57 -14.22
CA PRO A 326 20.43 -1.63 -15.15
C PRO A 326 19.51 -2.84 -15.06
N ALA A 327 18.81 -3.03 -13.94
CA ALA A 327 17.99 -4.22 -13.68
C ALA A 327 16.55 -4.12 -14.19
N TYR A 328 15.98 -2.91 -14.23
CA TYR A 328 14.55 -2.72 -14.50
C TYR A 328 14.27 -1.74 -15.64
N SER A 329 15.28 -1.14 -16.26
CA SER A 329 15.08 -0.37 -17.50
C SER A 329 14.48 -1.26 -18.58
N THR A 330 15.01 -2.48 -18.74
CA THR A 330 14.40 -3.55 -19.53
C THR A 330 14.60 -4.89 -18.83
N TRP A 331 13.61 -5.76 -18.85
CA TRP A 331 13.67 -7.11 -18.32
C TRP A 331 12.98 -8.11 -19.25
N THR A 332 13.31 -9.39 -19.10
CA THR A 332 12.64 -10.49 -19.80
C THR A 332 12.21 -11.58 -18.85
N LYS A 333 11.06 -12.21 -19.11
CA LYS A 333 10.56 -13.37 -18.38
C LYS A 333 10.05 -14.41 -19.37
N ALA A 334 10.63 -15.61 -19.36
CA ALA A 334 10.07 -16.75 -20.07
C ALA A 334 8.95 -17.38 -19.25
N ILE A 335 7.84 -17.69 -19.91
CA ILE A 335 6.75 -18.53 -19.43
C ILE A 335 6.34 -19.52 -20.53
N ASP A 336 5.57 -20.52 -20.13
CA ASP A 336 4.97 -21.47 -21.05
C ASP A 336 3.46 -21.25 -21.21
N ASP A 337 2.94 -21.66 -22.37
CA ASP A 337 1.50 -21.75 -22.65
C ASP A 337 0.73 -22.45 -21.52
N THR A 338 1.24 -23.56 -21.02
CA THR A 338 0.64 -24.33 -19.92
C THR A 338 0.48 -23.53 -18.62
N GLN A 339 1.32 -22.50 -18.39
CA GLN A 339 1.15 -21.62 -17.22
C GLN A 339 -0.05 -20.69 -17.38
N ILE A 340 -0.33 -20.23 -18.61
CA ILE A 340 -1.54 -19.45 -18.94
C ILE A 340 -2.77 -20.37 -18.86
N GLU A 341 -2.72 -21.55 -19.48
CA GLU A 341 -3.81 -22.53 -19.46
C GLU A 341 -4.15 -22.97 -18.03
N GLY A 342 -3.13 -23.23 -17.21
CA GLY A 342 -3.31 -23.56 -15.79
C GLY A 342 -3.94 -22.43 -14.99
N ARG A 343 -3.66 -21.17 -15.34
CA ARG A 343 -4.25 -20.00 -14.67
C ARG A 343 -5.68 -19.72 -15.12
N TRP A 344 -6.00 -20.00 -16.38
CA TRP A 344 -7.31 -19.80 -17.00
C TRP A 344 -7.79 -21.08 -17.70
N PRO A 345 -8.15 -22.14 -16.95
CA PRO A 345 -8.44 -23.46 -17.53
C PRO A 345 -9.67 -23.48 -18.46
N ALA A 346 -10.55 -22.48 -18.35
CA ALA A 346 -11.74 -22.36 -19.19
C ALA A 346 -11.43 -22.03 -20.67
N ILE A 347 -10.20 -21.66 -21.02
CA ILE A 347 -9.84 -21.36 -22.42
C ILE A 347 -9.51 -22.63 -23.21
N GLY A 348 -9.21 -23.76 -22.55
CA GLY A 348 -8.64 -24.93 -23.22
C GLY A 348 -7.19 -24.69 -23.61
N ASP A 349 -6.76 -25.22 -24.75
CA ASP A 349 -5.40 -25.02 -25.26
C ASP A 349 -5.26 -23.59 -25.80
N LEU A 350 -4.19 -22.89 -25.43
CA LEU A 350 -3.98 -21.49 -25.83
C LEU A 350 -3.73 -21.38 -27.35
N THR A 351 -4.46 -20.50 -28.03
CA THR A 351 -4.36 -20.29 -29.49
C THR A 351 -3.96 -18.88 -29.89
N SER A 352 -4.28 -17.89 -29.07
CA SER A 352 -3.92 -16.49 -29.31
C SER A 352 -3.84 -15.69 -28.01
N ILE A 353 -2.91 -14.75 -27.99
CA ILE A 353 -2.84 -13.68 -26.99
C ILE A 353 -3.19 -12.37 -27.69
N GLU A 354 -4.17 -11.65 -27.18
CA GLU A 354 -4.63 -10.38 -27.75
C GLU A 354 -4.52 -9.26 -26.73
N VAL A 355 -3.58 -8.33 -26.93
CA VAL A 355 -3.60 -7.06 -26.20
C VAL A 355 -4.65 -6.20 -26.88
N THR A 356 -5.69 -5.82 -26.13
CA THR A 356 -6.82 -5.06 -26.68
C THR A 356 -6.73 -3.58 -26.37
N THR A 357 -6.13 -3.20 -25.25
CA THR A 357 -5.94 -1.79 -24.88
C THR A 357 -4.59 -1.60 -24.21
N ARG A 358 -3.89 -0.53 -24.60
CA ARG A 358 -2.73 0.00 -23.88
C ARG A 358 -3.02 1.43 -23.44
N ASN A 359 -2.26 1.92 -22.46
CA ASN A 359 -2.49 3.25 -21.90
C ASN A 359 -2.02 4.41 -22.82
N GLY A 360 -1.27 4.12 -23.90
CA GLY A 360 -0.85 5.08 -24.92
C GLY A 360 0.51 5.75 -24.67
N TYR A 361 1.28 5.33 -23.66
CA TYR A 361 2.47 6.06 -23.19
C TYR A 361 3.75 5.23 -23.23
N GLY A 362 4.70 5.62 -24.09
CA GLY A 362 6.00 4.98 -24.23
C GLY A 362 6.03 3.82 -25.25
N ASP A 363 7.10 3.03 -25.20
CA ASP A 363 7.33 1.85 -26.02
C ASP A 363 6.13 0.90 -26.08
N TRP A 364 5.90 0.35 -27.27
CA TRP A 364 4.76 -0.51 -27.63
C TRP A 364 3.39 0.14 -27.45
N GLY A 365 3.30 1.45 -27.23
CA GLY A 365 2.04 2.10 -26.85
C GLY A 365 1.75 2.01 -25.35
N GLY A 366 2.73 1.60 -24.54
CA GLY A 366 2.72 1.68 -23.09
C GLY A 366 2.20 0.45 -22.36
N ARG A 367 1.71 0.65 -21.14
CA ARG A 367 1.26 -0.41 -20.22
C ARG A 367 0.03 -1.13 -20.76
N VAL A 368 -0.04 -2.45 -20.54
CA VAL A 368 -1.18 -3.28 -20.92
C VAL A 368 -2.35 -2.96 -19.99
N VAL A 369 -3.44 -2.41 -20.54
CA VAL A 369 -4.66 -2.10 -19.78
C VAL A 369 -5.63 -3.28 -19.85
N ASP A 370 -5.87 -3.80 -21.05
CA ASP A 370 -6.77 -4.94 -21.26
C ASP A 370 -6.11 -5.96 -22.18
N ILE A 371 -6.23 -7.24 -21.82
CA ILE A 371 -5.68 -8.37 -22.57
C ILE A 371 -6.65 -9.56 -22.55
N ALA A 372 -6.66 -10.34 -23.63
CA ALA A 372 -7.42 -11.57 -23.74
C ALA A 372 -6.51 -12.75 -24.07
N PHE A 373 -6.72 -13.87 -23.38
CA PHE A 373 -6.17 -15.18 -23.73
C PHE A 373 -7.28 -15.99 -24.40
N ILE A 374 -7.07 -16.37 -25.64
CA ILE A 374 -8.03 -17.10 -26.47
C ILE A 374 -7.52 -18.52 -26.63
N GLY A 375 -8.32 -19.49 -26.24
CA GLY A 375 -8.02 -20.89 -26.45
C GLY A 375 -9.12 -21.62 -27.22
N THR A 376 -8.93 -22.93 -27.39
CA THR A 376 -9.79 -23.79 -28.20
C THR A 376 -11.25 -23.87 -27.73
N THR A 377 -11.52 -23.61 -26.45
CA THR A 377 -12.86 -23.75 -25.86
C THR A 377 -13.42 -22.44 -25.29
N GLY A 378 -12.61 -21.39 -25.17
CA GLY A 378 -13.06 -20.15 -24.56
C GLY A 378 -12.08 -18.98 -24.65
N THR A 379 -12.49 -17.86 -24.06
CA THR A 379 -11.69 -16.64 -23.96
C THR A 379 -11.69 -16.14 -22.52
N ALA A 380 -10.50 -15.94 -21.95
CA ALA A 380 -10.31 -15.27 -20.68
C ALA A 380 -9.92 -13.81 -20.94
N ARG A 381 -10.72 -12.87 -20.45
CA ARG A 381 -10.41 -11.43 -20.49
C ARG A 381 -9.91 -10.98 -19.13
N THR A 382 -8.82 -10.22 -19.11
CA THR A 382 -8.15 -9.74 -17.90
C THR A 382 -7.36 -8.46 -18.21
N ASP A 383 -6.51 -8.02 -17.29
CA ASP A 383 -5.70 -6.80 -17.39
C ASP A 383 -4.21 -7.09 -17.14
N GLY A 384 -3.36 -6.12 -17.47
CA GLY A 384 -1.91 -6.25 -17.34
C GLY A 384 -1.44 -6.43 -15.88
N ASP A 385 -2.15 -5.86 -14.91
CA ASP A 385 -1.81 -5.96 -13.48
C ASP A 385 -2.05 -7.39 -12.96
N THR A 386 -3.18 -8.00 -13.37
CA THR A 386 -3.51 -9.39 -13.08
C THR A 386 -2.49 -10.35 -13.70
N VAL A 387 -2.06 -10.09 -14.94
CA VAL A 387 -0.99 -10.87 -15.59
C VAL A 387 0.34 -10.70 -14.86
N ARG A 388 0.70 -9.47 -14.47
CA ARG A 388 1.89 -9.17 -13.66
C ARG A 388 1.90 -10.01 -12.39
N ASP A 389 0.81 -9.99 -11.65
CA ASP A 389 0.70 -10.65 -10.35
C ASP A 389 0.76 -12.18 -10.48
N HIS A 390 0.13 -12.76 -11.50
CA HIS A 390 0.14 -14.22 -11.69
C HIS A 390 1.47 -14.77 -12.16
N PHE A 391 2.23 -14.02 -12.95
CA PHE A 391 3.51 -14.47 -13.48
C PHE A 391 4.71 -13.83 -12.78
N ALA A 392 4.46 -13.11 -11.67
CA ALA A 392 5.47 -12.38 -10.90
C ALA A 392 6.35 -11.50 -11.80
N LEU A 393 5.73 -10.77 -12.72
CA LEU A 393 6.42 -9.81 -13.58
C LEU A 393 6.77 -8.56 -12.78
N ASN A 394 7.75 -7.79 -13.23
CA ASN A 394 8.12 -6.55 -12.55
C ASN A 394 7.05 -5.46 -12.76
N SER A 395 6.36 -5.41 -13.89
CA SER A 395 5.33 -4.40 -14.17
C SER A 395 4.27 -4.92 -15.14
N ASP A 396 3.24 -4.11 -15.35
CA ASP A 396 2.22 -4.25 -16.40
C ASP A 396 2.67 -3.68 -17.78
N TRP A 397 3.91 -3.22 -17.89
CA TRP A 397 4.49 -2.73 -19.14
C TRP A 397 5.33 -3.82 -19.79
N PHE A 398 4.66 -4.63 -20.61
CA PHE A 398 5.31 -5.70 -21.34
C PHE A 398 4.73 -5.88 -22.75
N THR A 399 5.49 -6.62 -23.55
CA THR A 399 5.13 -7.15 -24.86
C THR A 399 5.50 -8.63 -24.92
N PHE A 400 4.95 -9.35 -25.89
CA PHE A 400 5.20 -10.79 -26.05
C PHE A 400 6.09 -11.07 -27.25
N THR A 401 6.95 -12.08 -27.10
CA THR A 401 7.56 -12.82 -28.20
C THR A 401 7.12 -14.27 -28.07
N VAL A 402 6.49 -14.81 -29.12
CA VAL A 402 6.06 -16.22 -29.16
C VAL A 402 6.97 -16.99 -30.09
N THR A 403 7.52 -18.09 -29.59
CA THR A 403 8.38 -19.00 -30.36
C THR A 403 7.78 -20.41 -30.38
N PRO A 404 7.57 -21.02 -31.56
CA PRO A 404 7.15 -22.41 -31.65
C PRO A 404 8.16 -23.32 -30.96
N ARG A 405 7.72 -24.26 -30.10
CA ARG A 405 8.62 -25.29 -29.59
C ARG A 405 8.95 -26.27 -30.72
N GLN A 406 10.22 -26.62 -30.88
CA GLN A 406 10.60 -27.66 -31.83
C GLN A 406 10.02 -29.02 -31.38
N LYS A 407 9.48 -29.79 -32.33
CA LYS A 407 9.04 -31.18 -32.10
C LYS A 407 10.17 -31.97 -31.42
N GLY A 408 9.98 -32.38 -30.18
CA GLY A 408 10.92 -33.25 -29.45
C GLY A 408 11.46 -32.69 -28.13
N GLN A 409 11.22 -31.42 -27.80
CA GLN A 409 11.44 -30.95 -26.42
C GLN A 409 10.28 -31.44 -25.54
N LEU A 410 10.58 -32.38 -24.65
CA LEU A 410 9.63 -32.94 -23.70
C LEU A 410 9.12 -31.84 -22.75
N ARG A 411 7.85 -32.00 -22.34
CA ARG A 411 7.26 -31.25 -21.23
C ARG A 411 8.04 -31.65 -19.96
N GLU A 412 8.75 -30.72 -19.35
CA GLU A 412 9.34 -30.94 -18.02
C GLU A 412 8.28 -30.90 -16.93
#